data_AF-A0A521EY19-F1
#
_entry.id   AF-A0A521EY19-F1
#
_cell.length_a   1.000
_cell.length_b   1.000
_cell.length_c   1.000
_cell.angle_alpha   90.00
_cell.angle_beta   90.00
_cell.angle_gamma   90.00
#
_symmetry.space_group_name_H-M   'P 1'
#
loop_
_entity.id
_entity.type
_entity.pdbx_description
1 polymer ?
#
loop_
_entity_poly.entity_id
_entity_poly.type
_entity_poly.pdbx_seq_one_letter_code
_entity_poly.pdbx_strand_id
1 'polypeptide(L)'
;MTTLEERKGMGSGPLSTRYDEALAYASEHHRPQLRKGSRVPYMTHLMSVSALVLEHGGSEDQAIAGLLHDAVEDAPAGTGGVVLAEIRSRFGDDVADIVRACSDGLDAEGNRSGTWAERKRPYVAGLSDKPLDALLVTAADKTHNGLCIAADVRRYGQDFWSTFNASRDELLWYYTSVERAVAERLPDSSISAALQRAVDELIAAAGVGRADVPDTMPARP
;
A
#
# COMPACT_ATOMS: atom_id res chain seq x y z
N MET A 1 17.08 17.31 11.46
CA MET A 1 16.19 18.39 10.97
C MET A 1 16.49 18.59 9.49
N THR A 2 15.49 18.40 8.63
CA THR A 2 15.57 18.70 7.20
C THR A 2 15.55 20.21 6.98
N THR A 3 16.30 20.70 6.00
CA THR A 3 16.51 22.13 5.70
C THR A 3 15.60 22.61 4.57
N LEU A 4 15.38 23.93 4.47
CA LEU A 4 14.65 24.52 3.34
C LEU A 4 15.40 24.38 2.01
N GLU A 5 16.72 24.24 2.04
CA GLU A 5 17.51 23.99 0.83
C GLU A 5 17.31 22.56 0.32
N GLU A 6 17.30 21.56 1.21
CA GLU A 6 16.98 20.17 0.84
C GLU A 6 15.55 20.06 0.26
N ARG A 7 14.59 20.85 0.76
CA ARG A 7 13.23 20.90 0.21
C ARG A 7 13.20 21.30 -1.27
N LYS A 8 14.12 22.14 -1.75
CA LYS A 8 14.13 22.58 -3.16
C LYS A 8 14.49 21.46 -4.14
N GLY A 9 15.21 20.44 -3.67
CA GLY A 9 15.56 19.25 -4.45
C GLY A 9 14.61 18.07 -4.25
N MET A 10 13.55 18.22 -3.46
CA MET A 10 12.62 17.13 -3.13
C MET A 10 11.58 16.92 -4.25
N GLY A 11 11.30 15.65 -4.55
CA GLY A 11 10.24 15.24 -5.48
C GLY A 11 10.76 14.92 -6.89
N SER A 12 9.84 14.49 -7.75
CA SER A 12 10.15 14.02 -9.11
C SER A 12 10.43 15.12 -10.13
N GLY A 13 10.08 16.37 -9.83
CA GLY A 13 9.91 17.40 -10.87
C GLY A 13 8.63 17.16 -11.70
N PRO A 14 8.49 17.82 -12.87
CA PRO A 14 7.33 17.66 -13.73
C PRO A 14 7.15 16.21 -14.18
N LEU A 15 5.93 15.69 -14.08
CA LEU A 15 5.59 14.35 -14.56
C LEU A 15 5.57 14.33 -16.09
N SER A 16 6.03 13.22 -16.66
CA SER A 16 6.03 13.01 -18.10
C SER A 16 4.70 12.39 -18.58
N THR A 17 4.57 12.19 -19.90
CA THR A 17 3.43 11.49 -20.48
C THR A 17 3.33 10.03 -20.03
N ARG A 18 4.42 9.43 -19.51
CA ARG A 18 4.39 8.08 -18.93
C ARG A 18 3.42 8.00 -17.76
N TYR A 19 3.38 9.04 -16.93
CA TYR A 19 2.43 9.11 -15.82
C TYR A 19 0.97 9.19 -16.30
N ASP A 20 0.70 9.98 -17.34
CA ASP A 20 -0.64 10.07 -17.94
C ASP A 20 -1.10 8.71 -18.49
N GLU A 21 -0.21 7.99 -19.17
CA GLU A 21 -0.46 6.65 -19.70
C GLU A 21 -0.72 5.62 -18.58
N ALA A 22 0.02 5.71 -17.48
CA ALA A 22 -0.18 4.86 -16.30
C ALA A 22 -1.51 5.14 -15.61
N LEU A 23 -1.89 6.41 -15.49
CA LEU A 23 -3.18 6.82 -14.94
C LEU A 23 -4.34 6.28 -15.78
N ALA A 24 -4.24 6.40 -17.10
CA ALA A 24 -5.22 5.84 -18.03
C ALA A 24 -5.30 4.31 -17.91
N TYR A 25 -4.15 3.62 -17.85
CA TYR A 25 -4.09 2.18 -17.67
C TYR A 25 -4.74 1.73 -16.35
N ALA A 26 -4.38 2.34 -15.21
CA ALA A 26 -4.98 2.04 -13.92
C ALA A 26 -6.50 2.25 -13.92
N SER A 27 -6.96 3.35 -14.54
CA SER A 27 -8.39 3.64 -14.66
C SER A 27 -9.14 2.64 -15.52
N GLU A 28 -8.50 2.09 -16.57
CA GLU A 28 -9.10 1.06 -17.41
C GLU A 28 -9.12 -0.28 -16.69
N HIS A 29 -7.99 -0.69 -16.11
CA HIS A 29 -7.81 -1.94 -15.40
C HIS A 29 -8.80 -2.10 -14.24
N HIS A 30 -8.95 -1.05 -13.41
CA HIS A 30 -9.81 -1.05 -12.23
C HIS A 30 -11.20 -0.43 -12.47
N ARG A 31 -11.60 -0.22 -13.73
CA ARG A 31 -12.86 0.47 -14.08
C ARG A 31 -14.11 -0.07 -13.36
N PRO A 32 -14.33 -1.40 -13.25
CA PRO A 32 -15.51 -1.93 -12.57
C PRO A 32 -15.35 -2.00 -11.04
N GLN A 33 -14.16 -1.74 -10.50
CA GLN A 33 -13.85 -1.99 -9.10
C GLN A 33 -14.27 -0.84 -8.20
N LEU A 34 -14.79 -1.21 -7.03
CA LEU A 34 -15.24 -0.29 -5.98
C LEU A 34 -14.47 -0.55 -4.69
N ARG A 35 -14.32 0.49 -3.86
CA ARG A 35 -13.80 0.34 -2.50
C ARG A 35 -14.73 -0.55 -1.69
N LYS A 36 -14.13 -1.46 -0.92
CA LYS A 36 -14.83 -2.47 -0.11
C LYS A 36 -15.97 -1.85 0.71
N GLY A 37 -17.16 -2.45 0.62
CA GLY A 37 -18.33 -2.02 1.38
C GLY A 37 -18.96 -0.69 0.92
N SER A 38 -18.58 -0.15 -0.24
CA SER A 38 -19.07 1.16 -0.71
C SER A 38 -19.27 1.22 -2.23
N ARG A 39 -19.82 2.35 -2.71
CA ARG A 39 -19.87 2.71 -4.14
C ARG A 39 -18.75 3.65 -4.58
N VAL A 40 -17.75 3.89 -3.72
CA VAL A 40 -16.61 4.76 -4.05
C VAL A 40 -15.74 4.05 -5.08
N PRO A 41 -15.41 4.67 -6.22
CA PRO A 41 -14.54 4.05 -7.23
C PRO A 41 -13.17 3.67 -6.66
N TYR A 42 -12.63 2.50 -7.02
CA TYR A 42 -11.33 2.05 -6.53
C TYR A 42 -10.20 3.01 -6.93
N MET A 43 -10.33 3.67 -8.08
CA MET A 43 -9.39 4.66 -8.60
C MET A 43 -9.04 5.76 -7.59
N THR A 44 -9.97 6.11 -6.69
CA THR A 44 -9.70 7.08 -5.61
C THR A 44 -8.52 6.67 -4.73
N HIS A 45 -8.36 5.38 -4.46
CA HIS A 45 -7.23 4.85 -3.70
C HIS A 45 -5.92 4.98 -4.46
N LEU A 46 -5.90 4.51 -5.71
CA LEU A 46 -4.70 4.48 -6.55
C LEU A 46 -4.13 5.90 -6.74
N MET A 47 -5.02 6.86 -7.02
CA MET A 47 -4.64 8.27 -7.11
C MET A 47 -4.09 8.81 -5.79
N SER A 48 -4.70 8.47 -4.65
CA SER A 48 -4.21 8.90 -3.35
C SER A 48 -2.84 8.30 -3.00
N VAL A 49 -2.59 7.02 -3.30
CA VAL A 49 -1.28 6.39 -3.07
C VAL A 49 -0.22 7.09 -3.93
N SER A 50 -0.51 7.30 -5.20
CA SER A 50 0.42 7.98 -6.11
C SER A 50 0.71 9.42 -5.66
N ALA A 51 -0.31 10.17 -5.25
CA ALA A 51 -0.15 11.51 -4.71
C ALA A 51 0.71 11.53 -3.44
N LEU A 52 0.47 10.60 -2.50
CA LEU A 52 1.29 10.48 -1.29
C LEU A 52 2.76 10.17 -1.63
N VAL A 53 3.02 9.26 -2.59
CA VAL A 53 4.39 8.98 -3.03
C VAL A 53 5.08 10.26 -3.50
N LEU A 54 4.42 11.06 -4.34
CA LEU A 54 4.97 12.31 -4.87
C LEU A 54 5.18 13.36 -3.76
N GLU A 55 4.20 13.56 -2.87
CA GLU A 55 4.28 14.50 -1.75
C GLU A 55 5.40 14.14 -0.76
N HIS A 56 5.72 12.86 -0.66
CA HIS A 56 6.77 12.34 0.21
C HIS A 56 8.12 12.14 -0.49
N GLY A 57 8.31 12.75 -1.66
CA GLY A 57 9.60 12.86 -2.33
C GLY A 57 9.95 11.69 -3.24
N GLY A 58 8.99 10.83 -3.57
CA GLY A 58 9.20 9.73 -4.52
C GLY A 58 9.41 10.21 -5.97
N SER A 59 10.01 9.34 -6.77
CA SER A 59 10.21 9.53 -8.20
C SER A 59 8.92 9.34 -9.00
N GLU A 60 8.95 9.71 -10.28
CA GLU A 60 7.85 9.42 -11.22
C GLU A 60 7.61 7.90 -11.33
N ASP A 61 8.66 7.07 -11.36
CA ASP A 61 8.51 5.61 -11.43
C ASP A 61 7.84 5.04 -10.18
N GLN A 62 8.16 5.56 -8.99
CA GLN A 62 7.46 5.17 -7.76
C GLN A 62 6.01 5.65 -7.76
N ALA A 63 5.72 6.83 -8.32
CA ALA A 63 4.37 7.35 -8.41
C ALA A 63 3.51 6.54 -9.39
N ILE A 64 4.09 6.15 -10.54
CA ILE A 64 3.49 5.20 -11.48
C ILE A 64 3.25 3.86 -10.79
N ALA A 65 4.24 3.33 -10.08
CA ALA A 65 4.07 2.08 -9.33
C ALA A 65 2.98 2.21 -8.24
N GLY A 66 2.82 3.37 -7.62
CA GLY A 66 1.71 3.67 -6.71
C GLY A 66 0.33 3.60 -7.37
N LEU A 67 0.19 4.03 -8.63
CA LEU A 67 -1.04 3.85 -9.41
C LEU A 67 -1.32 2.38 -9.74
N LEU A 68 -0.26 1.56 -9.86
CA LEU A 68 -0.33 0.21 -10.40
C LEU A 68 -0.13 -0.90 -9.36
N HIS A 69 0.10 -0.56 -8.09
CA HIS A 69 0.55 -1.50 -7.06
C HIS A 69 -0.41 -2.68 -6.84
N ASP A 70 -1.71 -2.46 -7.03
CA ASP A 70 -2.75 -3.48 -6.91
C ASP A 70 -3.10 -4.16 -8.23
N ALA A 71 -2.62 -3.67 -9.38
CA ALA A 71 -3.03 -4.19 -10.69
C ALA A 71 -2.70 -5.69 -10.85
N VAL A 72 -1.58 -6.15 -10.28
CA VAL A 72 -1.21 -7.57 -10.31
C VAL A 72 -2.04 -8.39 -9.31
N GLU A 73 -2.35 -7.83 -8.12
CA GLU A 73 -3.14 -8.53 -7.09
C GLU A 73 -4.61 -8.68 -7.45
N ASP A 74 -5.17 -7.70 -8.15
CA ASP A 74 -6.57 -7.61 -8.55
C ASP A 74 -6.83 -8.09 -9.99
N ALA A 75 -5.77 -8.54 -10.67
CA ALA A 75 -5.87 -9.17 -11.97
C ALA A 75 -6.78 -10.41 -11.92
N PRO A 76 -7.48 -10.75 -13.03
CA PRO A 76 -8.18 -12.01 -13.15
C PRO A 76 -7.27 -13.20 -12.80
N ALA A 77 -7.85 -14.22 -12.16
CA ALA A 77 -7.10 -15.39 -11.71
C ALA A 77 -6.29 -16.01 -12.86
N GLY A 78 -4.98 -16.22 -12.63
CA GLY A 78 -4.06 -16.76 -13.63
C GLY A 78 -3.46 -15.74 -14.59
N THR A 79 -3.76 -14.44 -14.44
CA THR A 79 -3.30 -13.39 -15.38
C THR A 79 -2.32 -12.38 -14.76
N GLY A 80 -1.98 -12.50 -13.48
CA GLY A 80 -1.10 -11.54 -12.80
C GLY A 80 0.30 -11.43 -13.44
N GLY A 81 0.87 -12.54 -13.91
CA GLY A 81 2.12 -12.51 -14.69
C GLY A 81 2.01 -11.76 -16.02
N VAL A 82 0.87 -11.85 -16.70
CA VAL A 82 0.61 -11.12 -17.95
C VAL A 82 0.51 -9.62 -17.68
N VAL A 83 -0.21 -9.24 -16.62
CA VAL A 83 -0.32 -7.85 -16.18
C VAL A 83 1.06 -7.29 -15.81
N LEU A 84 1.85 -8.04 -15.04
CA LEU A 84 3.19 -7.62 -14.66
C LEU A 84 4.13 -7.46 -15.88
N ALA A 85 4.03 -8.36 -16.87
CA ALA A 85 4.79 -8.24 -18.12
C ALA A 85 4.35 -7.04 -18.96
N GLU A 86 3.04 -6.73 -18.99
CA GLU A 86 2.53 -5.52 -19.64
C GLU A 86 3.06 -4.25 -18.96
N ILE A 87 3.02 -4.20 -17.62
CA ILE A 87 3.56 -3.08 -16.84
C ILE A 87 5.04 -2.88 -17.17
N ARG A 88 5.83 -3.96 -17.22
CA ARG A 88 7.25 -3.90 -17.59
C ARG A 88 7.46 -3.35 -19.00
N SER A 89 6.69 -3.84 -19.97
CA SER A 89 6.78 -3.41 -21.37
C SER A 89 6.45 -1.92 -21.55
N ARG A 90 5.43 -1.42 -20.85
CA ARG A 90 4.92 -0.06 -21.01
C ARG A 90 5.63 0.97 -20.16
N PHE A 91 5.99 0.59 -18.93
CA PHE A 91 6.46 1.52 -17.91
C PHE A 91 7.89 1.21 -17.42
N GLY A 92 8.52 0.14 -17.90
CA GLY A 92 9.92 -0.18 -17.60
C GLY A 92 10.10 -1.13 -16.42
N ASP A 93 11.35 -1.58 -16.24
CA ASP A 93 11.72 -2.58 -15.25
C ASP A 93 11.55 -2.08 -13.81
N ASP A 94 11.97 -0.85 -13.51
CA ASP A 94 11.89 -0.27 -12.17
C ASP A 94 10.44 -0.22 -11.65
N VAL A 95 9.50 0.20 -12.50
CA VAL A 95 8.07 0.23 -12.15
C VAL A 95 7.55 -1.18 -11.88
N ALA A 96 7.84 -2.13 -12.77
CA ALA A 96 7.36 -3.51 -12.62
C ALA A 96 7.94 -4.18 -11.37
N ASP A 97 9.20 -3.93 -11.05
CA ASP A 97 9.87 -4.48 -9.87
C ASP A 97 9.29 -3.90 -8.58
N ILE A 98 8.99 -2.60 -8.55
CA ILE A 98 8.29 -1.97 -7.41
C ILE A 98 6.89 -2.56 -7.24
N VAL A 99 6.10 -2.69 -8.32
CA VAL A 99 4.75 -3.27 -8.27
C VAL A 99 4.82 -4.70 -7.74
N ARG A 100 5.70 -5.55 -8.29
CA ARG A 100 5.90 -6.93 -7.82
C ARG A 100 6.28 -6.98 -6.34
N ALA A 101 7.17 -6.09 -5.89
CA ALA A 101 7.58 -6.02 -4.49
C ALA A 101 6.44 -5.54 -3.56
N CYS A 102 5.49 -4.75 -4.07
CA CYS A 102 4.33 -4.29 -3.31
C CYS A 102 3.26 -5.39 -3.12
N SER A 103 3.21 -6.37 -4.02
CA SER A 103 2.23 -7.45 -3.99
C SER A 103 2.58 -8.58 -3.00
N ASP A 104 1.56 -9.26 -2.46
CA ASP A 104 1.68 -10.44 -1.60
C ASP A 104 1.22 -11.74 -2.28
N GLY A 105 1.80 -12.86 -1.83
CA GLY A 105 1.37 -14.21 -2.22
C GLY A 105 1.47 -14.54 -3.70
N LEU A 106 2.31 -13.82 -4.45
CA LEU A 106 2.61 -14.11 -5.84
C LEU A 106 3.58 -15.30 -5.95
N ASP A 107 3.29 -16.24 -6.85
CA ASP A 107 4.25 -17.25 -7.29
C ASP A 107 5.28 -16.68 -8.28
N ALA A 108 6.14 -17.55 -8.83
CA ALA A 108 7.15 -17.15 -9.81
C ALA A 108 6.49 -16.57 -11.08
N GLU A 109 5.36 -17.13 -11.46
CA GLU A 109 4.53 -16.77 -12.59
C GLU A 109 3.66 -15.51 -12.34
N GLY A 110 3.70 -14.94 -11.13
CA GLY A 110 2.96 -13.72 -10.78
C GLY A 110 1.49 -13.95 -10.44
N ASN A 111 1.09 -15.19 -10.13
CA ASN A 111 -0.28 -15.50 -9.70
C ASN A 111 -0.40 -15.48 -8.18
N ARG A 112 -1.46 -14.85 -7.71
CA ARG A 112 -1.75 -14.72 -6.28
C ARG A 112 -2.51 -15.93 -5.74
N SER A 113 -2.08 -16.48 -4.61
CA SER A 113 -2.75 -17.63 -3.97
C SER A 113 -2.66 -17.62 -2.44
N GLY A 114 -3.44 -18.49 -1.78
CA GLY A 114 -3.46 -18.64 -0.32
C GLY A 114 -4.46 -17.73 0.39
N THR A 115 -4.67 -17.99 1.68
CA THR A 115 -5.49 -17.16 2.58
C THR A 115 -4.80 -15.83 2.93
N TRP A 116 -5.54 -14.87 3.49
CA TRP A 116 -4.97 -13.60 3.92
C TRP A 116 -3.76 -13.80 4.86
N ALA A 117 -3.88 -14.70 5.85
CA ALA A 117 -2.81 -14.95 6.81
C ALA A 117 -1.60 -15.67 6.20
N GLU A 118 -1.81 -16.55 5.22
CA GLU A 118 -0.72 -17.22 4.50
C GLU A 118 0.07 -16.27 3.60
N ARG A 119 -0.59 -15.23 3.05
CA ARG A 119 0.09 -14.21 2.24
C ARG A 119 0.76 -13.13 3.08
N LYS A 120 0.11 -12.65 4.15
CA LYS A 120 0.63 -11.54 4.96
C LYS A 120 1.79 -11.93 5.87
N ARG A 121 1.88 -13.18 6.34
CA ARG A 121 3.02 -13.66 7.13
C ARG A 121 4.37 -13.52 6.40
N PRO A 122 4.57 -14.11 5.21
CA PRO A 122 5.82 -13.95 4.47
C PRO A 122 6.03 -12.51 4.00
N TYR A 123 4.96 -11.78 3.65
CA TYR A 123 5.07 -10.37 3.28
C TYR A 123 5.68 -9.52 4.41
N VAL A 124 5.17 -9.67 5.65
CA VAL A 124 5.72 -8.97 6.82
C VAL A 124 7.14 -9.40 7.11
N ALA A 125 7.44 -10.70 7.02
CA ALA A 125 8.79 -11.22 7.24
C ALA A 125 9.81 -10.65 6.24
N GLY A 126 9.41 -10.39 5.00
CA GLY A 126 10.27 -9.82 3.96
C GLY A 126 10.42 -8.29 4.00
N LEU A 127 9.76 -7.59 4.92
CA LEU A 127 9.83 -6.12 4.99
C LEU A 127 11.23 -5.59 5.31
N SER A 128 12.07 -6.36 6.01
CA SER A 128 13.47 -6.00 6.29
C SER A 128 14.31 -5.88 5.02
N ASP A 129 14.00 -6.68 4.00
CA ASP A 129 14.79 -6.78 2.76
C ASP A 129 14.12 -6.10 1.56
N LYS A 130 12.90 -5.57 1.74
CA LYS A 130 12.14 -4.88 0.69
C LYS A 130 12.95 -3.73 0.07
N PRO A 131 13.02 -3.55 -1.25
CA PRO A 131 13.66 -2.37 -1.83
C PRO A 131 13.08 -1.07 -1.25
N LEU A 132 13.92 -0.08 -0.95
CA LEU A 132 13.47 1.19 -0.33
C LEU A 132 12.42 1.88 -1.20
N ASP A 133 12.57 1.80 -2.52
CA ASP A 133 11.63 2.41 -3.45
C ASP A 133 10.22 1.83 -3.33
N ALA A 134 10.12 0.52 -3.14
CA ALA A 134 8.85 -0.18 -2.90
C ALA A 134 8.35 -0.02 -1.45
N LEU A 135 9.24 0.23 -0.50
CA LEU A 135 8.87 0.51 0.88
C LEU A 135 8.16 1.86 1.00
N LEU A 136 8.58 2.88 0.25
CA LEU A 136 7.86 4.16 0.16
C LEU A 136 6.43 3.96 -0.35
N VAL A 137 6.25 3.21 -1.45
CA VAL A 137 4.93 2.92 -2.02
C VAL A 137 4.07 2.13 -1.03
N THR A 138 4.65 1.12 -0.37
CA THR A 138 3.97 0.35 0.70
C THR A 138 3.52 1.26 1.83
N ALA A 139 4.35 2.21 2.25
CA ALA A 139 4.00 3.15 3.32
C ALA A 139 2.89 4.11 2.89
N ALA A 140 2.90 4.60 1.65
CA ALA A 140 1.84 5.45 1.09
C ALA A 140 0.49 4.71 1.01
N ASP A 141 0.50 3.47 0.52
CA ASP A 141 -0.66 2.57 0.52
C ASP A 141 -1.24 2.41 1.93
N LYS A 142 -0.42 2.02 2.91
CA LYS A 142 -0.89 1.82 4.29
C LYS A 142 -1.29 3.12 4.98
N THR A 143 -0.69 4.25 4.63
CA THR A 143 -1.13 5.55 5.15
C THR A 143 -2.56 5.84 4.71
N HIS A 144 -2.84 5.77 3.39
CA HIS A 144 -4.17 6.05 2.88
C HIS A 144 -5.21 5.04 3.39
N ASN A 145 -4.91 3.74 3.28
CA ASN A 145 -5.84 2.70 3.70
C ASN A 145 -6.10 2.74 5.22
N GLY A 146 -5.08 2.98 6.04
CA GLY A 146 -5.25 3.10 7.50
C GLY A 146 -6.20 4.24 7.88
N LEU A 147 -6.04 5.41 7.26
CA LEU A 147 -6.92 6.56 7.48
C LEU A 147 -8.36 6.30 7.05
N CYS A 148 -8.57 5.67 5.88
CA CYS A 148 -9.91 5.30 5.42
C CYS A 148 -10.59 4.31 6.39
N ILE A 149 -9.87 3.27 6.81
CA ILE A 149 -10.41 2.27 7.75
C ILE A 149 -10.75 2.93 9.08
N ALA A 150 -9.86 3.76 9.61
CA ALA A 150 -10.11 4.48 10.86
C ALA A 150 -11.36 5.38 10.77
N ALA A 151 -11.53 6.09 9.65
CA ALA A 151 -12.69 6.94 9.41
C ALA A 151 -13.99 6.11 9.30
N ASP A 152 -13.97 4.99 8.58
CA ASP A 152 -15.14 4.12 8.42
C ASP A 152 -15.53 3.43 9.74
N VAL A 153 -14.57 2.95 10.53
CA VAL A 153 -14.85 2.37 11.86
C VAL A 153 -15.47 3.42 12.79
N ARG A 154 -15.00 4.68 12.76
CA ARG A 154 -15.62 5.77 13.54
C ARG A 154 -17.03 6.11 13.08
N ARG A 155 -17.29 5.99 11.77
CA ARG A 155 -18.57 6.34 11.17
C ARG A 155 -19.62 5.24 11.35
N TYR A 156 -19.23 3.98 11.19
CA TYR A 156 -20.13 2.82 11.14
C TYR A 156 -20.03 1.92 12.38
N GLY A 157 -19.10 2.22 13.30
CA GLY A 157 -18.87 1.45 14.51
C GLY A 157 -18.01 0.20 14.27
N GLN A 158 -17.86 -0.60 15.32
CA GLN A 158 -16.99 -1.79 15.33
C GLN A 158 -17.49 -2.90 14.38
N ASP A 159 -18.76 -2.89 13.98
CA ASP A 159 -19.29 -3.86 13.01
C ASP A 159 -18.61 -3.74 11.64
N PHE A 160 -17.99 -2.60 11.33
CA PHE A 160 -17.25 -2.41 10.08
C PHE A 160 -16.10 -3.42 9.88
N TRP A 161 -15.51 -3.93 10.97
CA TRP A 161 -14.48 -4.98 10.89
C TRP A 161 -14.97 -6.24 10.18
N SER A 162 -16.27 -6.54 10.21
CA SER A 162 -16.85 -7.71 9.51
C SER A 162 -16.73 -7.65 7.99
N THR A 163 -16.44 -6.48 7.42
CA THR A 163 -16.22 -6.32 5.97
C THR A 163 -14.88 -6.92 5.52
N PHE A 164 -13.94 -7.18 6.43
CA PHE A 164 -12.61 -7.70 6.13
C PHE A 164 -12.54 -9.24 6.19
N ASN A 165 -11.65 -9.82 5.40
CA ASN A 165 -11.34 -11.26 5.49
C ASN A 165 -10.42 -11.57 6.68
N ALA A 166 -9.83 -10.52 7.26
CA ALA A 166 -8.93 -10.56 8.41
C ALA A 166 -9.68 -10.04 9.65
N SER A 167 -9.35 -10.56 10.82
CA SER A 167 -9.82 -10.01 12.08
C SER A 167 -9.26 -8.61 12.31
N ARG A 168 -9.87 -7.86 13.22
CA ARG A 168 -9.35 -6.57 13.69
C ARG A 168 -7.90 -6.71 14.16
N ASP A 169 -7.61 -7.70 14.98
CA ASP A 169 -6.28 -7.88 15.57
C ASP A 169 -5.24 -8.34 14.54
N GLU A 170 -5.65 -9.17 13.55
CA GLU A 170 -4.83 -9.51 12.38
C GLU A 170 -4.45 -8.24 11.60
N LEU A 171 -5.41 -7.34 11.34
CA LEU A 171 -5.15 -6.07 10.66
C LEU A 171 -4.24 -5.14 11.47
N LEU A 172 -4.50 -4.98 12.77
CA LEU A 172 -3.64 -4.12 13.62
C LEU A 172 -2.21 -4.64 13.71
N TRP A 173 -2.01 -5.95 13.83
CA TRP A 173 -0.69 -6.57 13.72
C TRP A 173 -0.01 -6.24 12.39
N TYR A 174 -0.74 -6.35 11.27
CA TYR A 174 -0.17 -6.07 9.96
C TYR A 174 0.26 -4.61 9.81
N TYR A 175 -0.61 -3.66 10.17
CA TYR A 175 -0.32 -2.23 10.05
C TYR A 175 0.84 -1.80 10.96
N THR A 176 0.86 -2.25 12.21
CA THR A 176 1.98 -1.96 13.13
C THR A 176 3.28 -2.64 12.74
N SER A 177 3.23 -3.78 12.05
CA SER A 177 4.44 -4.43 11.51
C SER A 177 5.01 -3.65 10.32
N VAL A 178 4.16 -3.14 9.42
CA VAL A 178 4.59 -2.27 8.32
C VAL A 178 5.15 -0.95 8.87
N GLU A 179 4.46 -0.32 9.82
CA GLU A 179 4.92 0.89 10.49
C GLU A 179 6.33 0.73 11.08
N ARG A 180 6.56 -0.34 11.85
CA ARG A 180 7.87 -0.62 12.46
C ARG A 180 8.98 -0.75 11.41
N ALA A 181 8.74 -1.51 10.35
CA ALA A 181 9.72 -1.67 9.28
C ALA A 181 10.00 -0.34 8.55
N VAL A 182 8.99 0.48 8.32
CA VAL A 182 9.15 1.81 7.69
C VAL A 182 9.90 2.77 8.62
N ALA A 183 9.60 2.79 9.91
CA ALA A 183 10.29 3.63 10.88
C ALA A 183 11.78 3.26 11.02
N GLU A 184 12.10 1.97 10.96
CA GLU A 184 13.49 1.49 11.01
C GLU A 184 14.27 1.84 9.74
N ARG A 185 13.65 1.67 8.57
CA ARG A 185 14.36 1.70 7.27
C ARG A 185 14.26 3.03 6.52
N LEU A 186 13.27 3.86 6.85
CA LEU A 186 13.10 5.23 6.37
C LEU A 186 13.00 6.20 7.57
N PRO A 187 13.98 6.20 8.49
CA PRO A 187 13.94 7.02 9.70
C PRO A 187 13.90 8.50 9.34
N ASP A 188 13.24 9.30 10.19
CA ASP A 188 13.07 10.75 10.03
C ASP A 188 12.41 11.21 8.71
N SER A 189 11.87 10.29 7.92
CA SER A 189 11.17 10.60 6.68
C SER A 189 9.74 11.10 6.96
N SER A 190 9.25 11.99 6.10
CA SER A 190 7.89 12.52 6.21
C SER A 190 6.83 11.43 6.02
N ILE A 191 7.11 10.39 5.23
CA ILE A 191 6.20 9.25 5.04
C ILE A 191 6.15 8.36 6.29
N SER A 192 7.27 8.14 6.98
CA SER A 192 7.28 7.39 8.23
C SER A 192 6.38 8.06 9.28
N ALA A 193 6.50 9.38 9.42
CA ALA A 193 5.64 10.16 10.30
C ALA A 193 4.15 10.14 9.87
N ALA A 194 3.87 10.13 8.56
CA ALA A 194 2.50 10.05 8.04
C ALA A 194 1.86 8.68 8.33
N LEU A 195 2.61 7.60 8.09
CA LEU A 195 2.17 6.25 8.39
C LEU A 195 1.95 6.03 9.88
N GLN A 196 2.85 6.53 10.74
CA GLN A 196 2.68 6.47 12.20
C GLN A 196 1.36 7.11 12.62
N ARG A 197 1.05 8.32 12.14
CA ARG A 197 -0.24 8.98 12.42
C ARG A 197 -1.43 8.15 11.94
N ALA A 198 -1.37 7.59 10.73
CA ALA A 198 -2.44 6.75 10.20
C ALA A 198 -2.67 5.48 11.05
N VAL A 199 -1.59 4.85 11.53
CA VAL A 199 -1.64 3.66 12.38
C VAL A 199 -2.19 4.00 13.77
N ASP A 200 -1.78 5.13 14.35
CA ASP A 200 -2.34 5.62 15.63
C ASP A 200 -3.84 5.90 15.52
N GLU A 201 -4.27 6.54 14.43
CA GLU A 201 -5.69 6.78 14.15
C GLU A 201 -6.48 5.46 14.02
N LEU A 202 -5.90 4.45 13.38
CA LEU A 202 -6.49 3.13 13.22
C LEU A 202 -6.61 2.38 14.56
N ILE A 203 -5.55 2.37 15.38
CA ILE A 203 -5.56 1.77 16.72
C ILE A 203 -6.61 2.45 17.60
N ALA A 204 -6.65 3.79 17.60
CA ALA A 204 -7.64 4.54 18.34
C ALA A 204 -9.09 4.22 17.89
N ALA A 205 -9.33 4.10 16.58
CA ALA A 205 -10.63 3.73 16.04
C ALA A 205 -11.04 2.29 16.41
N ALA A 206 -10.07 1.37 16.54
CA ALA A 206 -10.28 0.00 16.99
C ALA A 206 -10.66 -0.12 18.48
N GLY A 207 -10.53 0.97 19.25
CA GLY A 207 -10.87 1.00 20.67
C GLY A 207 -9.92 0.18 21.54
N VAL A 208 -8.67 0.02 21.13
CA VAL A 208 -7.62 -0.72 21.86
C VAL A 208 -6.41 0.17 22.15
N GLY A 209 -5.63 -0.15 23.18
CA GLY A 209 -4.35 0.49 23.41
C GLY A 209 -3.28 -0.03 22.45
N ARG A 210 -2.29 0.80 22.08
CA ARG A 210 -1.15 0.36 21.25
C ARG A 210 -0.39 -0.83 21.88
N ALA A 211 -0.33 -0.88 23.21
CA ALA A 211 0.29 -1.99 23.95
C ALA A 211 -0.51 -3.30 23.87
N ASP A 212 -1.79 -3.25 23.48
CA ASP A 212 -2.66 -4.42 23.33
C ASP A 212 -2.63 -4.97 21.89
N VAL A 213 -1.95 -4.30 20.96
CA VAL A 213 -1.80 -4.78 19.58
C VAL A 213 -0.83 -5.97 19.57
N PRO A 214 -1.21 -7.12 18.99
CA PRO A 214 -0.32 -8.28 18.94
C PRO A 214 0.97 -8.00 18.18
N ASP A 215 2.10 -8.41 18.78
CA ASP A 215 3.41 -8.32 18.12
C ASP A 215 3.61 -9.37 17.02
N THR A 216 2.91 -10.50 17.14
CA THR A 216 2.92 -11.61 16.18
C THR A 216 1.54 -11.82 15.59
N MET A 217 1.49 -12.49 14.42
CA MET A 217 0.22 -12.82 13.76
C MET A 217 -0.69 -13.59 14.73
N PRO A 218 -1.91 -13.10 15.02
CA PRO A 218 -2.84 -13.80 15.88
C PRO A 218 -3.21 -15.16 15.31
N ALA A 219 -3.32 -16.17 16.18
CA ALA A 219 -3.93 -17.44 15.80
C ALA A 219 -5.43 -17.22 15.58
N ARG A 220 -5.99 -17.81 14.51
CA ARG A 220 -7.45 -17.88 14.40
C ARG A 220 -7.97 -18.89 15.43
N PRO A 221 -9.04 -18.55 16.17
CA PRO A 221 -9.72 -19.50 17.03
C PRO A 221 -10.28 -20.69 16.24
#